data_AF-A0A8J3N6R8-F1
#
_entry.id   AF-A0A8J3N6R8-F1
#
_cell.length_a   1.000
_cell.length_b   1.000
_cell.length_c   1.000
_cell.angle_alpha   90.00
_cell.angle_beta   90.00
_cell.angle_gamma   90.00
#
_symmetry.space_group_name_H-M   'P 1'
#
loop_
_entity.id
_entity.type
_entity.pdbx_description
1 polymer ?
#
loop_
_entity_poly.entity_id
_entity_poly.type
_entity_poly.pdbx_seq_one_letter_code
_entity_poly.pdbx_strand_id
1 'polypeptide(L)'
;MWKLAEFFGDEEGIVKRLADLNPGSRNVTIQMRILAEPLTAQNLLTIISALTELTTKYWLIAKRRFADFIEYTQTHNGRFAEEAQIVITRISYNSPFNMDWKVDLSAPSVAEALVTTIDGITQRQERLEKAKLENQAKALEIKEAEQKAEQDNQIALLEQEKHRLELEQRRLEVLGKQLEVQKKGIEYALEIAGKVVDMLHPGADPATRAMEIQALLPNLVQLQNGKGLELALPPLSKDTE
;
A
#
# COMPACT_ATOMS: atom_id res chain seq x y z
N MET A 1 -12.39 29.54 9.73
CA MET A 1 -12.42 29.16 8.30
C MET A 1 -13.87 29.25 7.87
N TRP A 2 -14.20 30.11 6.91
CA TRP A 2 -15.59 30.45 6.56
C TRP A 2 -16.16 29.40 5.59
N LYS A 3 -17.29 28.75 5.92
CA LYS A 3 -18.07 28.00 4.93
C LYS A 3 -19.01 28.97 4.21
N LEU A 4 -18.55 29.52 3.09
CA LEU A 4 -19.43 30.22 2.15
C LEU A 4 -20.21 29.17 1.35
N ALA A 5 -21.48 29.48 1.03
CA ALA A 5 -22.38 28.87 0.05
C ALA A 5 -22.32 27.34 -0.19
N GLU A 6 -23.39 26.64 0.21
CA GLU A 6 -23.91 25.52 -0.58
C GLU A 6 -24.74 26.08 -1.73
N PHE A 7 -24.23 26.00 -2.96
CA PHE A 7 -25.05 26.12 -4.16
C PHE A 7 -25.80 24.81 -4.35
N PHE A 8 -27.12 24.81 -4.13
CA PHE A 8 -27.95 23.61 -4.30
C PHE A 8 -28.11 23.26 -5.79
N GLY A 9 -27.23 22.39 -6.27
CA GLY A 9 -27.33 21.67 -7.54
C GLY A 9 -26.08 20.82 -7.78
N ASP A 10 -26.27 19.61 -8.33
CA ASP A 10 -25.20 18.83 -8.98
C ASP A 10 -24.36 19.75 -9.89
N GLU A 11 -23.06 19.49 -10.11
CA GLU A 11 -22.20 20.39 -10.92
C GLU A 11 -22.78 20.64 -12.33
N GLU A 12 -23.54 19.68 -12.87
CA GLU A 12 -24.30 19.84 -14.12
C GLU A 12 -25.46 20.85 -14.04
N GLY A 13 -26.00 21.11 -12.85
CA GLY A 13 -27.16 21.95 -12.61
C GLY A 13 -26.88 23.47 -12.66
N ILE A 14 -25.67 23.91 -12.34
CA ILE A 14 -25.33 25.35 -12.32
C ILE A 14 -25.18 25.89 -13.75
N VAL A 15 -24.45 25.16 -14.60
CA VAL A 15 -24.28 25.51 -16.02
C VAL A 15 -25.63 25.44 -16.75
N LYS A 16 -26.46 24.44 -16.43
CA LYS A 16 -27.79 24.27 -17.03
C LYS A 16 -28.77 25.38 -16.60
N ARG A 17 -28.73 25.85 -15.35
CA ARG A 17 -29.57 26.97 -14.89
C ARG A 17 -29.16 28.33 -15.48
N LEU A 18 -27.89 28.52 -15.82
CA LEU A 18 -27.46 29.70 -16.59
C LEU A 18 -27.92 29.61 -18.05
N ALA A 19 -28.02 28.41 -18.62
CA ALA A 19 -28.56 28.20 -19.97
C ALA A 19 -30.08 28.40 -20.06
N ASP A 20 -30.83 28.15 -18.97
CA ASP A 20 -32.29 28.36 -18.90
C ASP A 20 -32.70 29.82 -18.64
N LEU A 21 -31.75 30.75 -18.59
CA LEU A 21 -32.04 32.18 -18.42
C LEU A 21 -32.78 32.71 -19.66
N ASN A 22 -33.98 33.23 -19.43
CA ASN A 22 -34.81 33.84 -20.46
C ASN A 22 -34.01 34.90 -21.23
N PRO A 23 -33.72 34.72 -22.54
CA PRO A 23 -32.83 35.59 -23.31
C PRO A 23 -33.32 37.04 -23.44
N GLY A 24 -34.57 37.31 -23.05
CA GLY A 24 -35.13 38.67 -22.96
C GLY A 24 -34.86 39.42 -21.65
N SER A 25 -34.39 38.74 -20.59
CA SER A 25 -34.02 39.42 -19.34
C SER A 25 -32.64 40.05 -19.49
N ARG A 26 -32.52 41.35 -19.19
CA ARG A 26 -31.23 42.08 -19.16
C ARG A 26 -30.48 41.95 -17.82
N ASN A 27 -30.97 41.14 -16.90
CA ASN A 27 -30.34 40.96 -15.59
C ASN A 27 -30.25 39.47 -15.22
N VAL A 28 -29.12 39.07 -14.63
CA VAL A 28 -28.95 37.78 -13.95
C VAL A 28 -29.08 37.99 -12.46
N THR A 29 -29.93 37.18 -11.85
CA THR A 29 -30.05 37.12 -10.40
C THR A 29 -29.18 35.98 -9.88
N ILE A 30 -28.14 36.31 -9.11
CA ILE A 30 -27.29 35.35 -8.41
C ILE A 30 -27.86 35.21 -6.99
N GLN A 31 -28.34 34.02 -6.66
CA GLN A 31 -28.83 33.71 -5.32
C GLN A 31 -27.67 33.21 -4.46
N MET A 32 -27.39 33.90 -3.36
CA MET A 32 -26.32 33.53 -2.42
C MET A 32 -26.91 33.20 -1.05
N ARG A 33 -26.44 32.09 -0.47
CA ARG A 33 -26.79 31.61 0.88
C ARG A 33 -25.55 31.60 1.76
N ILE A 34 -25.60 32.26 2.92
CA ILE A 34 -24.48 32.33 3.86
C ILE A 34 -24.77 31.38 5.04
N LEU A 35 -23.90 30.39 5.24
CA LEU A 35 -24.05 29.32 6.25
C LEU A 35 -23.21 29.55 7.53
N ALA A 36 -22.78 30.80 7.79
CA ALA A 36 -21.94 31.10 8.95
C ALA A 36 -22.75 31.18 10.24
N GLU A 37 -22.33 30.44 11.28
CA GLU A 37 -22.91 30.50 12.63
C GLU A 37 -21.82 30.85 13.67
N PRO A 38 -21.92 31.97 14.41
CA PRO A 38 -22.93 33.03 14.27
C PRO A 38 -22.65 33.96 13.08
N LEU A 39 -23.71 34.36 12.36
CA LEU A 39 -23.62 35.43 11.36
C LEU A 39 -23.64 36.79 12.06
N THR A 40 -22.46 37.35 12.31
CA THR A 40 -22.35 38.70 12.87
C THR A 40 -22.55 39.76 11.77
N ALA A 41 -23.00 40.95 12.15
CA ALA A 41 -23.13 42.08 11.24
C ALA A 41 -21.79 42.43 10.56
N GLN A 42 -20.69 42.32 11.30
CA GLN A 42 -19.34 42.54 10.77
C GLN A 42 -18.98 41.54 9.67
N ASN A 43 -19.31 40.26 9.87
CA ASN A 43 -19.03 39.19 8.90
C ASN A 43 -19.85 39.41 7.63
N LEU A 44 -21.14 39.75 7.79
CA LEU A 44 -22.02 40.06 6.67
C LEU A 44 -21.51 41.26 5.86
N LEU A 45 -21.15 42.35 6.53
CA LEU A 45 -20.60 43.54 5.89
C LEU A 45 -19.31 43.23 5.11
N THR A 46 -18.45 42.40 5.70
CA THR A 46 -17.21 41.96 5.05
C THR A 46 -17.49 41.15 3.78
N ILE A 47 -18.43 40.19 3.83
CA ILE A 47 -18.82 39.38 2.67
C ILE A 47 -19.41 40.25 1.56
N ILE A 48 -20.35 41.14 1.89
CA ILE A 48 -20.97 42.04 0.92
C ILE A 48 -19.94 42.98 0.28
N SER A 49 -19.00 43.51 1.08
CA SER A 49 -17.94 44.39 0.57
C SER A 49 -17.03 43.64 -0.40
N ALA A 50 -16.59 42.44 -0.02
CA ALA A 50 -15.72 41.60 -0.87
C ALA A 50 -16.40 41.20 -2.19
N LEU A 51 -17.68 40.82 -2.14
CA LEU A 51 -18.43 40.46 -3.34
C LEU A 51 -18.65 41.69 -4.26
N THR A 52 -18.89 42.87 -3.68
CA THR A 52 -19.08 44.11 -4.44
C THR A 52 -17.79 44.48 -5.16
N GLU A 53 -16.67 44.40 -4.45
CA GLU A 53 -15.34 44.65 -4.99
C GLU A 53 -14.98 43.68 -6.11
N LEU A 54 -15.22 42.38 -5.90
CA LEU A 54 -14.95 41.33 -6.88
C LEU A 54 -15.80 41.51 -8.14
N THR A 55 -17.09 41.79 -7.98
CA THR A 55 -18.01 41.99 -9.11
C THR A 55 -17.65 43.24 -9.90
N THR A 56 -17.27 44.34 -9.23
CA THR A 56 -16.81 45.58 -9.87
C THR A 56 -15.55 45.31 -10.70
N LYS A 57 -14.59 44.55 -10.15
CA LYS A 57 -13.37 44.15 -10.85
C LYS A 57 -13.68 43.31 -12.10
N TYR A 58 -14.53 42.30 -11.98
CA TYR A 58 -14.94 41.48 -13.12
C TYR A 58 -15.67 42.28 -14.19
N TRP A 59 -16.51 43.24 -13.79
CA TRP A 59 -17.18 44.13 -14.73
C TRP A 59 -16.19 45.01 -15.52
N LEU A 60 -15.22 45.64 -14.84
CA LEU A 60 -14.19 46.45 -15.50
C LEU A 60 -13.34 45.62 -16.48
N ILE A 61 -12.97 44.40 -16.10
CA ILE A 61 -12.25 43.45 -16.96
C ILE A 61 -13.10 43.08 -18.18
N ALA A 62 -14.38 42.75 -17.99
CA ALA A 62 -15.27 42.35 -19.08
C ALA A 62 -15.51 43.50 -20.08
N LYS A 63 -15.54 44.75 -19.60
CA LYS A 63 -15.60 45.95 -20.45
C LYS A 63 -14.25 46.36 -21.07
N ARG A 64 -13.17 45.62 -20.79
CA ARG A 64 -11.78 45.92 -21.21
C ARG A 64 -11.28 47.29 -20.74
N ARG A 65 -11.80 47.79 -19.62
CA ARG A 65 -11.42 49.07 -19.01
C ARG A 65 -10.25 48.88 -18.03
N PHE A 66 -9.10 48.44 -18.54
CA PHE A 66 -7.97 48.05 -17.68
C PHE A 66 -7.32 49.21 -16.92
N ALA A 67 -7.31 50.43 -17.49
CA ALA A 67 -6.83 51.62 -16.79
C ALA A 67 -7.69 51.91 -15.54
N ASP A 68 -9.01 51.85 -15.70
CA ASP A 68 -9.97 52.03 -14.62
C ASP A 68 -9.92 50.88 -13.60
N PHE A 69 -9.66 49.65 -14.05
CA PHE A 69 -9.40 48.52 -13.16
C PHE A 69 -8.20 48.77 -12.25
N ILE A 70 -7.09 49.26 -12.81
CA ILE A 70 -5.89 49.62 -12.02
C ILE A 70 -6.23 50.75 -11.04
N GLU A 71 -6.88 51.82 -11.51
CA GLU A 71 -7.30 52.93 -10.65
C GLU A 71 -8.20 52.44 -9.50
N TYR A 72 -9.18 51.60 -9.79
CA TYR A 72 -10.08 51.04 -8.79
C TYR A 72 -9.34 50.18 -7.77
N THR A 73 -8.41 49.32 -8.20
CA THR A 73 -7.62 48.48 -7.27
C THR A 73 -6.75 49.29 -6.31
N GLN A 74 -6.34 50.50 -6.70
CA GLN A 74 -5.52 51.38 -5.88
C GLN A 74 -6.35 52.29 -4.98
N THR A 75 -7.41 52.86 -5.52
CA THR A 75 -8.17 53.96 -4.88
C THR A 75 -9.46 53.50 -4.22
N HIS A 76 -10.00 52.33 -4.60
CA HIS A 76 -11.31 51.84 -4.19
C HIS A 76 -12.43 52.87 -4.44
N ASN A 77 -12.30 53.66 -5.51
CA ASN A 77 -13.24 54.73 -5.82
C ASN A 77 -14.65 54.18 -6.06
N GLY A 78 -15.61 54.59 -5.23
CA GLY A 78 -17.00 54.12 -5.23
C GLY A 78 -17.74 54.33 -6.55
N ARG A 79 -17.31 55.31 -7.38
CA ARG A 79 -17.91 55.58 -8.69
C ARG A 79 -17.98 54.34 -9.60
N PHE A 80 -16.96 53.48 -9.53
CA PHE A 80 -16.91 52.27 -10.37
C PHE A 80 -17.91 51.21 -9.92
N ALA A 81 -18.19 51.12 -8.61
CA ALA A 81 -19.22 50.21 -8.09
C ALA A 81 -20.63 50.70 -8.46
N GLU A 82 -20.85 52.02 -8.47
CA GLU A 82 -22.09 52.63 -8.96
C GLU A 82 -22.28 52.37 -10.46
N GLU A 83 -21.23 52.53 -11.27
CA GLU A 83 -21.24 52.25 -12.71
C GLU A 83 -21.49 50.77 -13.03
N ALA A 84 -20.98 49.86 -12.19
CA ALA A 84 -21.20 48.41 -12.35
C ALA A 84 -22.66 47.98 -12.07
N GLN A 85 -23.51 48.89 -11.55
CA GLN A 85 -24.94 48.68 -11.30
C GLN A 85 -25.24 47.40 -10.52
N ILE A 86 -24.41 47.07 -9.53
CA ILE A 86 -24.64 45.92 -8.67
C ILE A 86 -25.78 46.28 -7.72
N VAL A 87 -26.94 45.64 -7.88
CA VAL A 87 -28.12 45.93 -7.06
C VAL A 87 -28.48 44.70 -6.24
N ILE A 88 -28.43 44.87 -4.91
CA ILE A 88 -28.97 43.90 -3.98
C ILE A 88 -30.50 44.04 -4.02
N THR A 89 -31.19 43.07 -4.61
CA THR A 89 -32.64 43.18 -4.81
C THR A 89 -33.48 42.60 -3.69
N ARG A 90 -32.92 41.66 -2.94
CA ARG A 90 -33.62 41.00 -1.85
C ARG A 90 -32.61 40.58 -0.80
N ILE A 91 -32.94 40.87 0.45
CA ILE A 91 -32.27 40.32 1.62
C ILE A 91 -33.37 39.67 2.46
N SER A 92 -33.22 38.41 2.80
CA SER A 92 -34.09 37.74 3.77
C SER A 92 -33.24 37.19 4.91
N TYR A 93 -33.50 37.72 6.11
CA TYR A 93 -32.85 37.29 7.35
C TYR A 93 -33.66 36.18 8.00
N ASN A 94 -33.70 35.01 7.36
CA ASN A 94 -34.19 33.77 7.99
C ASN A 94 -32.97 32.87 8.09
N SER A 95 -32.66 32.20 9.21
CA SER A 95 -31.51 31.29 9.21
C SER A 95 -31.80 30.13 8.25
N PRO A 96 -31.02 29.98 7.16
CA PRO A 96 -29.80 30.72 6.79
C PRO A 96 -30.03 31.92 5.88
N PHE A 97 -29.22 32.96 6.07
CA PHE A 97 -29.32 34.24 5.37
C PHE A 97 -29.27 34.06 3.85
N ASN A 98 -30.28 34.61 3.16
CA ASN A 98 -30.36 34.58 1.69
C ASN A 98 -30.36 35.99 1.12
N MET A 99 -29.69 36.14 -0.02
CA MET A 99 -29.49 37.40 -0.68
C MET A 99 -29.53 37.21 -2.20
N ASP A 100 -30.31 38.05 -2.88
CA ASP A 100 -30.42 38.04 -4.34
C ASP A 100 -29.67 39.24 -4.91
N TRP A 101 -28.66 38.96 -5.74
CA TRP A 101 -27.86 39.97 -6.43
C TRP A 101 -28.24 40.06 -7.88
N LYS A 102 -28.60 41.26 -8.34
CA LYS A 102 -28.70 41.54 -9.76
C LYS A 102 -27.38 42.09 -10.27
N VAL A 103 -26.83 41.40 -11.26
CA VAL A 103 -25.66 41.84 -12.02
C VAL A 103 -26.12 42.17 -13.44
N ASP A 104 -25.68 43.30 -13.95
CA ASP A 104 -25.98 43.74 -15.32
C ASP A 104 -25.43 42.73 -16.34
N LEU A 105 -26.31 42.22 -17.21
CA LEU A 105 -25.96 41.28 -18.27
C LEU A 105 -25.23 41.90 -19.45
N SER A 106 -24.96 43.21 -19.44
CA SER A 106 -24.10 43.81 -20.46
C SER A 106 -22.69 43.19 -20.49
N ALA A 107 -22.35 42.34 -19.51
CA ALA A 107 -21.22 41.41 -19.53
C ALA A 107 -21.59 40.07 -18.84
N PRO A 108 -22.17 39.08 -19.56
CA PRO A 108 -22.58 37.80 -18.97
C PRO A 108 -21.44 37.03 -18.29
N SER A 109 -20.21 37.22 -18.77
CA SER A 109 -18.98 36.65 -18.21
C SER A 109 -18.71 37.05 -16.75
N VAL A 110 -19.30 38.15 -16.26
CA VAL A 110 -19.12 38.61 -14.87
C VAL A 110 -19.84 37.69 -13.89
N ALA A 111 -21.08 37.32 -14.20
CA ALA A 111 -21.88 36.45 -13.34
C ALA A 111 -21.26 35.05 -13.27
N GLU A 112 -20.84 34.51 -14.42
CA GLU A 112 -20.14 33.22 -14.51
C GLU A 112 -18.83 33.24 -13.69
N ALA A 113 -17.98 34.26 -13.91
CA ALA A 113 -16.74 34.39 -13.15
C ALA A 113 -16.98 34.49 -11.63
N LEU A 114 -18.03 35.19 -11.19
CA LEU A 114 -18.38 35.30 -9.78
C LEU A 114 -18.80 33.95 -9.20
N VAL A 115 -19.70 33.23 -9.87
CA VAL A 115 -20.14 31.89 -9.46
C VAL A 115 -18.96 30.94 -9.40
N THR A 116 -18.14 30.86 -10.46
CA THR A 116 -16.94 30.01 -10.48
C THR A 116 -15.96 30.35 -9.36
N THR A 117 -15.80 31.63 -9.03
CA THR A 117 -14.90 32.05 -7.95
C THR A 117 -15.44 31.65 -6.58
N ILE A 118 -16.73 31.86 -6.34
CA ILE A 118 -17.39 31.44 -5.10
C ILE A 118 -17.27 29.93 -4.97
N ASP A 119 -17.72 29.16 -5.95
CA ASP A 119 -17.66 27.70 -5.94
C ASP A 119 -16.23 27.19 -5.73
N GLY A 120 -15.25 27.80 -6.39
CA GLY A 120 -13.84 27.47 -6.20
C GLY A 120 -13.35 27.70 -4.77
N ILE A 121 -13.81 28.76 -4.10
CA ILE A 121 -13.45 29.06 -2.71
C ILE A 121 -14.20 28.14 -1.73
N THR A 122 -15.49 27.90 -1.94
CA THR A 122 -16.33 27.10 -1.05
C THR A 122 -15.93 25.64 -1.06
N GLN A 123 -15.69 25.08 -2.25
CA GLN A 123 -15.28 23.69 -2.41
C GLN A 123 -13.82 23.45 -2.05
N ARG A 124 -12.97 24.49 -1.95
CA ARG A 124 -11.55 24.32 -1.65
C ARG A 124 -11.31 23.58 -0.33
N GLN A 125 -12.06 23.95 0.71
CA GLN A 125 -11.89 23.32 2.02
C GLN A 125 -12.31 21.85 1.97
N GLU A 126 -13.44 21.54 1.34
CA GLU A 126 -13.93 20.16 1.19
C GLU A 126 -12.99 19.31 0.35
N ARG A 127 -12.48 19.83 -0.77
CA ARG A 127 -11.46 19.16 -1.60
C ARG A 127 -10.18 18.92 -0.82
N LEU A 128 -9.75 19.87 0.02
CA LEU A 128 -8.57 19.71 0.88
C LEU A 128 -8.80 18.65 1.97
N GLU A 129 -9.96 18.66 2.63
CA GLU A 129 -10.32 17.66 3.64
C GLU A 129 -10.44 16.26 3.03
N LYS A 130 -11.09 16.14 1.87
CA LYS A 130 -11.16 14.90 1.08
C LYS A 130 -9.77 14.39 0.71
N ALA A 131 -8.91 15.24 0.14
CA ALA A 131 -7.55 14.87 -0.22
C ALA A 131 -6.72 14.45 1.01
N LYS A 132 -6.92 15.11 2.16
CA LYS A 132 -6.27 14.73 3.42
C LYS A 132 -6.73 13.35 3.90
N LEU A 133 -8.03 13.07 3.85
CA LEU A 133 -8.60 11.77 4.22
C LEU A 133 -8.12 10.67 3.26
N GLU A 134 -8.11 10.92 1.96
CA GLU A 134 -7.57 9.98 0.96
C GLU A 134 -6.09 9.70 1.18
N ASN A 135 -5.28 10.72 1.48
CA ASN A 135 -3.86 10.53 1.80
C ASN A 135 -3.66 9.73 3.09
N GLN A 136 -4.49 9.94 4.11
CA GLN A 136 -4.47 9.15 5.34
C GLN A 136 -4.86 7.68 5.07
N ALA A 137 -5.89 7.44 4.27
CA ALA A 137 -6.31 6.09 3.89
C ALA A 137 -5.20 5.36 3.13
N LYS A 138 -4.58 6.01 2.15
CA LYS A 138 -3.44 5.43 1.40
C LYS A 138 -2.22 5.17 2.29
N ALA A 139 -1.94 6.04 3.25
CA ALA A 139 -0.84 5.82 4.19
C ALA A 139 -1.08 4.60 5.10
N LEU A 140 -2.33 4.36 5.50
CA LEU A 140 -2.71 3.16 6.26
C LEU A 140 -2.60 1.90 5.40
N GLU A 141 -3.09 1.94 4.16
CA GLU A 141 -2.99 0.82 3.21
C GLU A 141 -1.54 0.42 2.93
N ILE A 142 -0.65 1.39 2.73
CA ILE A 142 0.80 1.14 2.56
C ILE A 142 1.38 0.46 3.80
N LYS A 143 1.03 0.94 5.01
CA LYS A 143 1.52 0.37 6.25
C LYS A 143 1.05 -1.07 6.48
N GLU A 144 -0.21 -1.37 6.15
CA GLU A 144 -0.75 -2.73 6.20
C GLU A 144 -0.05 -3.65 5.19
N ALA A 145 0.21 -3.16 3.97
CA ALA A 145 0.94 -3.91 2.95
C ALA A 145 2.40 -4.19 3.38
N GLU A 146 3.08 -3.23 4.00
CA GLU A 146 4.43 -3.40 4.55
C GLU A 146 4.47 -4.45 5.66
N GLN A 147 3.53 -4.40 6.62
CA GLN A 147 3.45 -5.39 7.70
C GLN A 147 3.17 -6.79 7.16
N LYS A 148 2.30 -6.91 6.16
CA LYS A 148 2.02 -8.19 5.51
C LYS A 148 3.26 -8.73 4.79
N ALA A 149 3.98 -7.88 4.05
CA ALA A 149 5.21 -8.28 3.38
C ALA A 149 6.30 -8.74 4.38
N GLU A 150 6.40 -8.09 5.53
CA GLU A 150 7.32 -8.51 6.60
C GLU A 150 6.93 -9.87 7.18
N GLN A 151 5.64 -10.12 7.42
CA GLN A 151 5.14 -11.42 7.88
C GLN A 151 5.41 -12.54 6.86
N ASP A 152 5.13 -12.28 5.58
CA ASP A 152 5.37 -13.24 4.50
C ASP A 152 6.87 -13.59 4.39
N ASN A 153 7.75 -12.59 4.55
CA ASN A 153 9.20 -12.81 4.58
C ASN A 153 9.64 -13.65 5.78
N GLN A 154 9.07 -13.42 6.97
CA GLN A 154 9.37 -14.22 8.17
C GLN A 154 8.92 -15.67 7.99
N ILE A 155 7.74 -15.90 7.40
CA ILE A 155 7.23 -17.25 7.11
C ILE A 155 8.17 -17.96 6.12
N ALA A 156 8.58 -17.28 5.04
CA ALA A 156 9.49 -17.85 4.05
C ALA A 156 10.85 -18.24 4.67
N LEU A 157 11.39 -17.43 5.59
CA LEU A 157 12.62 -17.75 6.31
C LEU A 157 12.46 -18.98 7.21
N LEU A 158 11.34 -19.09 7.94
CA LEU A 158 11.06 -20.25 8.79
C LEU A 158 10.88 -21.53 7.98
N GLU A 159 10.23 -21.47 6.82
CA GLU A 159 10.10 -22.61 5.91
C GLU A 159 11.46 -23.07 5.37
N GLN A 160 12.33 -22.13 5.01
CA GLN A 160 13.69 -22.43 4.57
C GLN A 160 14.51 -23.10 5.69
N GLU A 161 14.40 -22.59 6.92
CA GLU A 161 15.08 -23.18 8.08
C GLU A 161 14.55 -24.59 8.39
N LYS A 162 13.23 -24.79 8.32
CA LYS A 162 12.62 -26.11 8.48
C LYS A 162 13.16 -27.11 7.45
N HIS A 163 13.22 -26.74 6.18
CA HIS A 163 13.78 -27.62 5.15
C HIS A 163 15.26 -27.93 5.36
N ARG A 164 16.04 -26.96 5.85
CA ARG A 164 17.43 -27.18 6.23
C ARG A 164 17.55 -28.21 7.37
N LEU A 165 16.74 -28.07 8.42
CA LEU A 165 16.72 -29.01 9.55
C LEU A 165 16.29 -30.41 9.12
N GLU A 166 15.28 -30.53 8.25
CA GLU A 166 14.86 -31.82 7.67
C GLU A 166 15.99 -32.51 6.90
N LEU A 167 16.76 -31.75 6.12
CA LEU A 167 17.94 -32.28 5.41
C LEU A 167 19.06 -32.71 6.36
N GLU A 168 19.33 -31.92 7.40
CA GLU A 168 20.32 -32.26 8.43
C GLU A 168 19.90 -33.53 9.20
N GLN A 169 18.63 -33.67 9.54
CA GLN A 169 18.09 -34.87 10.19
C GLN A 169 18.26 -36.11 9.31
N ARG A 170 17.94 -36.03 8.01
CA ARG A 170 18.15 -37.14 7.07
C ARG A 170 19.62 -37.53 6.94
N ARG A 171 20.54 -36.55 6.95
CA ARG A 171 21.98 -36.83 6.93
C ARG A 171 22.42 -37.59 8.19
N LEU A 172 21.96 -37.15 9.36
CA LEU A 172 22.24 -37.83 10.63
C LEU A 172 21.66 -39.25 10.66
N GLU A 173 20.46 -39.46 10.11
CA GLU A 173 19.86 -40.79 10.02
C GLU A 173 20.70 -41.74 9.15
N VAL A 174 21.16 -41.27 7.98
CA VAL A 174 22.03 -42.06 7.09
C VAL A 174 23.35 -42.40 7.79
N LEU A 175 23.98 -41.43 8.46
CA LEU A 175 25.21 -41.67 9.22
C LEU A 175 24.98 -42.68 10.35
N GLY A 176 23.87 -42.57 11.07
CA GLY A 176 23.47 -43.54 12.10
C GLY A 176 23.35 -44.96 11.55
N LYS A 177 22.68 -45.14 10.40
CA LYS A 177 22.57 -46.45 9.73
C LYS A 177 23.94 -46.98 9.27
N GLN A 178 24.82 -46.12 8.77
CA GLN A 178 26.17 -46.52 8.38
C GLN A 178 27.00 -47.02 9.57
N LEU A 179 26.94 -46.31 10.70
CA LEU A 179 27.61 -46.72 11.93
C LEU A 179 27.04 -48.03 12.48
N GLU A 180 25.72 -48.22 12.40
CA GLU A 180 25.08 -49.47 12.81
C GLU A 180 25.54 -50.66 11.94
N VAL A 181 25.62 -50.47 10.62
CA VAL A 181 26.16 -51.50 9.70
C VAL A 181 27.63 -51.80 10.01
N GLN A 182 28.46 -50.79 10.26
CA GLN A 182 29.87 -50.97 10.63
C GLN A 182 30.01 -51.73 11.96
N LYS A 183 29.21 -51.37 12.97
CA LYS A 183 29.19 -52.06 14.26
C LYS A 183 28.86 -53.55 14.08
N LYS A 184 27.78 -53.87 13.36
CA LYS A 184 27.40 -55.26 13.06
C LYS A 184 28.48 -55.99 12.27
N GLY A 185 29.16 -55.30 11.35
CA GLY A 185 30.30 -55.87 10.61
C GLY A 185 31.45 -56.28 11.54
N ILE A 186 31.85 -55.39 12.46
CA ILE A 186 32.90 -55.67 13.44
C ILE A 186 32.50 -56.80 14.39
N GLU A 187 31.26 -56.80 14.89
CA GLU A 187 30.73 -57.88 15.75
C GLU A 187 30.81 -59.24 15.05
N TYR A 188 30.43 -59.29 13.77
CA TYR A 188 30.51 -60.51 12.96
C TYR A 188 31.95 -60.95 12.68
N ALA A 189 32.85 -60.00 12.38
CA ALA A 189 34.27 -60.30 12.17
C ALA A 189 34.94 -60.85 13.44
N LEU A 190 34.59 -60.32 14.63
CA LEU A 190 35.03 -60.85 15.91
C LEU A 190 34.54 -62.28 16.15
N GLU A 191 33.28 -62.57 15.81
CA GLU A 191 32.72 -63.92 15.92
C GLU A 191 33.47 -64.92 15.02
N ILE A 192 33.74 -64.55 13.77
CA ILE A 192 34.53 -65.37 12.84
C ILE A 192 35.95 -65.58 13.37
N ALA A 193 36.63 -64.51 13.79
CA ALA A 193 37.98 -64.59 14.34
C ALA A 193 38.05 -65.56 15.51
N GLY A 194 37.09 -65.48 16.44
CA GLY A 194 36.99 -66.39 17.57
C GLY A 194 36.89 -67.86 17.14
N LYS A 195 36.01 -68.16 16.17
CA LYS A 195 35.85 -69.52 15.62
C LYS A 195 37.11 -70.02 14.92
N VAL A 196 37.80 -69.16 14.16
CA VAL A 196 39.04 -69.51 13.46
C VAL A 196 40.15 -69.83 14.46
N VAL A 197 40.33 -69.01 15.51
CA VAL A 197 41.32 -69.26 16.57
C VAL A 197 41.01 -70.55 17.33
N ASP A 198 39.75 -70.79 17.69
CA ASP A 198 39.34 -72.02 18.37
C ASP A 198 39.63 -73.28 17.54
N MET A 199 39.56 -73.16 16.21
CA MET A 199 39.86 -74.24 15.27
C MET A 199 41.36 -74.47 15.08
N LEU A 200 42.16 -73.40 15.02
CA LEU A 200 43.61 -73.47 14.79
C LEU A 200 44.39 -73.84 16.05
N HIS A 201 43.98 -73.37 17.23
CA HIS A 201 44.68 -73.58 18.50
C HIS A 201 43.73 -74.04 19.61
N PRO A 202 43.21 -75.27 19.55
CA PRO A 202 42.33 -75.81 20.58
C PRO A 202 43.09 -75.94 21.91
N GLY A 203 42.72 -75.11 22.90
CA GLY A 203 43.33 -75.09 24.22
C GLY A 203 44.26 -73.91 24.51
N ALA A 204 44.34 -72.92 23.62
CA ALA A 204 44.99 -71.64 23.93
C ALA A 204 44.39 -71.01 25.20
N ASP A 205 45.24 -70.44 26.04
CA ASP A 205 44.77 -69.69 27.21
C ASP A 205 44.03 -68.41 26.76
N PRO A 206 43.14 -67.83 27.61
CA PRO A 206 42.32 -66.69 27.24
C PRO A 206 43.10 -65.47 26.74
N ALA A 207 44.33 -65.25 27.24
CA ALA A 207 45.14 -64.11 26.83
C ALA A 207 45.72 -64.31 25.43
N THR A 208 46.27 -65.51 25.15
CA THR A 208 46.75 -65.87 23.82
C THR A 208 45.62 -65.81 22.78
N ARG A 209 44.44 -66.33 23.12
CA ARG A 209 43.25 -66.28 22.25
C ARG A 209 42.82 -64.85 21.90
N ALA A 210 42.75 -63.97 22.88
CA ALA A 210 42.37 -62.57 22.66
C ALA A 210 43.36 -61.84 21.73
N MET A 211 44.66 -62.11 21.90
CA MET A 211 45.72 -61.55 21.05
C MET A 211 45.59 -62.04 19.59
N GLU A 212 45.36 -63.34 19.38
CA GLU A 212 45.20 -63.90 18.02
C GLU A 212 43.94 -63.37 17.32
N ILE A 213 42.80 -63.26 18.05
CA ILE A 213 41.58 -62.61 17.54
C ILE A 213 41.86 -61.18 17.12
N GLN A 214 42.56 -60.41 17.96
CA GLN A 214 42.91 -59.02 17.66
C GLN A 214 43.83 -58.90 16.44
N ALA A 215 44.74 -59.84 16.24
CA ALA A 215 45.63 -59.88 15.08
C ALA A 215 44.90 -60.21 13.77
N LEU A 216 43.86 -61.05 13.81
CA LEU A 216 43.06 -61.42 12.63
C LEU A 216 42.03 -60.35 12.22
N LEU A 217 41.57 -59.53 13.18
CA LEU A 217 40.44 -58.62 12.99
C LEU A 217 40.63 -57.61 11.84
N PRO A 218 41.78 -56.93 11.66
CA PRO A 218 41.96 -55.99 10.54
C PRO A 218 41.79 -56.66 9.17
N ASN A 219 42.31 -57.89 9.02
CA ASN A 219 42.21 -58.65 7.77
C ASN A 219 40.76 -59.07 7.51
N LEU A 220 40.05 -59.59 8.53
CA LEU A 220 38.65 -60.00 8.39
C LEU A 220 37.73 -58.82 8.07
N VAL A 221 37.96 -57.66 8.70
CA VAL A 221 37.21 -56.42 8.41
C VAL A 221 37.51 -55.91 6.99
N GLN A 222 38.76 -55.99 6.52
CA GLN A 222 39.10 -55.64 5.13
C GLN A 222 38.44 -56.60 4.13
N LEU A 223 38.45 -57.92 4.39
CA LEU A 223 37.81 -58.91 3.54
C LEU A 223 36.29 -58.70 3.46
N GLN A 224 35.64 -58.32 4.57
CA GLN A 224 34.21 -58.01 4.58
C GLN A 224 33.85 -56.78 3.73
N ASN A 225 34.76 -55.81 3.62
CA ASN A 225 34.60 -54.62 2.78
C ASN A 225 35.07 -54.81 1.34
N GLY A 226 35.79 -55.89 1.03
CA GLY A 226 36.31 -56.19 -0.29
C GLY A 226 35.20 -56.58 -1.26
N LYS A 227 34.89 -55.71 -2.23
CA LYS A 227 34.08 -56.11 -3.39
C LYS A 227 34.91 -57.05 -4.28
N GLY A 228 34.40 -58.24 -4.57
CA GLY A 228 35.01 -59.15 -5.56
C GLY A 228 35.79 -60.35 -5.01
N LEU A 229 35.66 -60.69 -3.72
CA LEU A 229 36.07 -62.00 -3.23
C LEU A 229 35.02 -63.04 -3.63
N GLU A 230 35.10 -63.49 -4.87
CA GLU A 230 34.35 -64.63 -5.35
C GLU A 230 35.20 -65.89 -5.15
N LEU A 231 34.65 -66.86 -4.41
CA LEU A 231 35.25 -68.20 -4.38
C LEU A 231 34.98 -68.82 -5.75
N ALA A 232 35.99 -68.78 -6.63
CA ALA A 232 35.92 -69.48 -7.91
C ALA A 232 35.85 -70.99 -7.64
N LEU A 233 34.63 -71.52 -7.58
CA LEU A 233 34.43 -72.96 -7.50
C LEU A 233 34.86 -73.58 -8.84
N PRO A 234 35.61 -74.70 -8.82
CA PRO A 234 35.99 -75.38 -10.04
C PRO A 234 34.72 -75.71 -10.84
N PRO A 235 34.73 -75.54 -12.17
CA PRO A 235 33.57 -75.87 -12.99
C PRO A 235 33.25 -77.35 -12.76
N LEU A 236 32.00 -77.66 -12.38
CA LEU A 236 31.54 -79.04 -12.29
C LEU A 236 31.84 -79.72 -13.63
N SER A 237 32.78 -80.66 -13.62
CA SER A 237 33.05 -81.52 -14.76
C SER A 237 31.75 -82.23 -15.08
N LYS A 238 31.13 -81.86 -16.21
CA LYS A 238 30.09 -82.68 -16.81
C LYS A 238 30.80 -83.96 -17.23
N ASP A 239 30.64 -85.00 -16.43
CA ASP A 239 30.94 -86.37 -16.85
C ASP A 239 30.14 -86.59 -18.14
N THR A 240 30.87 -86.56 -19.25
CA THR A 240 30.33 -86.88 -20.56
C THR A 240 30.53 -88.38 -20.69
N GLU A 241 29.39 -89.06 -20.88
CA GLU A 241 29.27 -90.51 -21.10
C GLU A 241 30.32 -91.11 -22.04
#